data_AF-A0A7X6UTD3-F1
#
_entry.id   AF-A0A7X6UTD3-F1
#
_cell.length_a   1.000
_cell.length_b   1.000
_cell.length_c   1.000
_cell.angle_alpha   90.00
_cell.angle_beta   90.00
_cell.angle_gamma   90.00
#
_symmetry.space_group_name_H-M   'P 1'
#
loop_
_entity.id
_entity.type
_entity.pdbx_description
1 polymer ?
#
loop_
_entity_poly.entity_id
_entity_poly.type
_entity_poly.pdbx_seq_one_letter_code
_entity_poly.pdbx_strand_id
1 'polypeptide(L)'
;MKTFQPAQIVVLTFSPDYFRRFGFREVPKKSLMHKLYIGCINCTKYDSPFTCPEVAMAMTVRPRRPQGSTGRGAIRRRRKSEA
;
A
#
# COMPACT_ATOMS: atom_id res chain seq x y z
N MET A 1 22.90 0.84 -10.16
CA MET A 1 21.56 0.19 -10.21
C MET A 1 20.61 1.00 -9.33
N LYS A 2 19.44 1.41 -9.83
CA LYS A 2 18.47 2.21 -9.06
C LYS A 2 17.59 1.29 -8.20
N THR A 3 17.41 1.62 -6.93
CA THR A 3 16.54 0.86 -6.00
C THR A 3 15.08 1.23 -6.26
N PHE A 4 14.21 0.23 -6.42
CA PHE A 4 12.76 0.42 -6.56
C PHE A 4 12.15 0.86 -5.22
N GLN A 5 11.38 1.94 -5.23
CA GLN A 5 10.74 2.52 -4.05
C GLN A 5 9.22 2.67 -4.31
N PRO A 6 8.43 1.61 -4.11
CA PRO A 6 6.99 1.67 -4.30
C PRO A 6 6.35 2.54 -3.21
N ALA A 7 5.35 3.33 -3.59
CA ALA A 7 4.55 4.10 -2.63
C ALA A 7 3.45 3.25 -1.96
N GLN A 8 2.97 2.21 -2.66
CA GLN A 8 1.87 1.36 -2.21
C GLN A 8 2.08 -0.07 -2.72
N ILE A 9 1.67 -1.03 -1.90
CA ILE A 9 1.57 -2.44 -2.26
C ILE A 9 0.10 -2.81 -2.26
N VAL A 10 -0.36 -3.50 -3.29
CA VAL A 10 -1.73 -3.96 -3.46
C VAL A 10 -1.70 -5.47 -3.69
N VAL A 11 -2.67 -6.19 -3.12
CA VAL A 11 -2.83 -7.63 -3.32
C VAL A 11 -4.31 -7.96 -3.51
N LEU A 12 -4.59 -8.85 -4.46
CA LEU A 12 -5.89 -9.48 -4.66
C LEU A 12 -5.81 -10.89 -4.08
N THR A 13 -6.68 -11.23 -3.13
CA THR A 13 -6.57 -12.48 -2.38
C THR A 13 -7.92 -13.03 -1.95
N PHE A 14 -8.03 -14.36 -1.88
CA PHE A 14 -9.17 -15.03 -1.25
C PHE A 14 -9.04 -15.15 0.28
N SER A 15 -7.86 -14.83 0.85
CA SER A 15 -7.57 -14.99 2.27
C SER A 15 -7.15 -13.65 2.91
N PRO A 16 -8.06 -12.65 3.00
CA PRO A 16 -7.72 -11.31 3.48
C PRO A 16 -7.19 -11.30 4.92
N ASP A 17 -7.64 -12.22 5.77
CA ASP A 17 -7.22 -12.30 7.18
C ASP A 17 -5.74 -12.61 7.37
N TYR A 18 -5.13 -13.32 6.41
CA TYR A 18 -3.69 -13.53 6.41
C TYR A 18 -2.95 -12.20 6.25
N PHE A 19 -3.38 -11.36 5.29
CA PHE A 19 -2.74 -10.09 4.98
C PHE A 19 -3.02 -8.98 6.00
N ARG A 20 -4.18 -9.03 6.68
CA ARG A 20 -4.50 -8.11 7.80
C ARG A 20 -3.41 -8.12 8.88
N ARG A 21 -2.78 -9.27 9.15
CA ARG A 21 -1.69 -9.41 10.13
C ARG A 21 -0.43 -8.63 9.76
N PHE A 22 -0.22 -8.35 8.47
CA PHE A 22 0.92 -7.58 7.97
C PHE A 22 0.63 -6.09 7.82
N GLY A 23 -0.56 -5.62 8.25
CA GLY A 23 -0.94 -4.21 8.17
C GLY A 23 -1.62 -3.82 6.86
N PHE A 24 -2.00 -4.79 6.02
CA PHE A 24 -2.86 -4.52 4.87
C PHE A 24 -4.29 -4.22 5.32
N ARG A 25 -4.94 -3.31 4.60
CA ARG A 25 -6.34 -2.96 4.81
C ARG A 25 -7.13 -3.24 3.56
N GLU A 26 -8.36 -3.66 3.75
CA GLU A 26 -9.29 -3.88 2.65
C GLU A 26 -9.62 -2.56 1.98
N VAL A 27 -9.64 -2.56 0.64
CA VAL A 27 -9.94 -1.39 -0.17
C VAL A 27 -10.94 -1.74 -1.26
N PRO A 28 -11.84 -0.82 -1.65
CA PRO A 28 -12.76 -1.07 -2.76
C PRO A 28 -11.99 -1.36 -4.06
N LYS A 29 -12.38 -2.40 -4.80
CA LYS A 29 -11.75 -2.70 -6.10
C LYS A 29 -11.79 -1.53 -7.08
N LYS A 30 -12.86 -0.73 -7.02
CA LYS A 30 -13.08 0.48 -7.82
C LYS A 30 -12.09 1.61 -7.52
N SER A 31 -11.48 1.63 -6.32
CA SER A 31 -10.48 2.65 -5.97
C SER A 31 -9.08 2.30 -6.48
N LEU A 32 -8.89 1.10 -7.04
CA LEU A 32 -7.62 0.64 -7.58
C LEU A 32 -7.52 0.93 -9.08
N MET A 33 -6.29 1.14 -9.55
CA MET A 33 -6.03 1.47 -10.95
C MET A 33 -6.53 0.37 -11.88
N HIS A 34 -7.26 0.74 -12.93
CA HIS A 34 -7.89 -0.20 -13.87
C HIS A 34 -6.90 -1.17 -14.52
N LYS A 35 -5.61 -0.78 -14.66
CA LYS A 35 -4.56 -1.64 -15.23
C LYS A 35 -4.32 -2.92 -14.42
N LEU A 36 -4.62 -2.95 -13.12
CA LEU A 36 -4.45 -4.15 -12.29
C LEU A 36 -5.35 -5.30 -12.73
N TYR A 37 -6.47 -4.99 -13.38
CA TYR A 37 -7.51 -5.97 -13.73
C TYR A 37 -7.48 -6.42 -15.19
N ILE A 38 -6.48 -6.00 -15.98
CA ILE A 38 -6.40 -6.37 -17.40
C ILE A 38 -6.33 -7.90 -17.55
N GLY A 39 -5.61 -8.59 -16.66
CA GLY A 39 -5.56 -10.05 -16.65
C GLY A 39 -6.91 -10.71 -16.30
N CYS A 40 -7.78 -10.00 -15.58
CA CYS A 40 -9.10 -10.48 -15.21
C CYS A 40 -10.12 -10.34 -16.35
N ILE A 41 -9.92 -9.42 -17.30
CA ILE A 41 -10.84 -9.21 -18.44
C ILE A 41 -10.93 -10.46 -19.32
N ASN A 42 -9.84 -11.24 -19.40
CA ASN A 42 -9.78 -12.49 -20.15
C ASN A 42 -9.94 -13.73 -19.26
N CYS A 43 -10.44 -13.57 -18.02
CA CYS A 43 -10.61 -14.69 -17.12
C CYS A 43 -11.83 -15.53 -17.53
N THR A 44 -11.64 -16.84 -17.75
CA THR A 44 -12.73 -17.77 -18.07
C THR A 44 -13.62 -18.11 -16.87
N LYS A 45 -13.22 -17.72 -15.66
CA LYS A 45 -13.91 -18.08 -14.42
C LYS A 45 -14.94 -17.04 -13.98
N TYR A 46 -14.72 -15.77 -14.30
CA TYR A 46 -15.58 -14.66 -13.86
C TYR A 46 -15.73 -13.64 -14.98
N ASP A 47 -16.96 -13.21 -15.24
CA ASP A 47 -17.28 -12.29 -16.34
C ASP A 47 -16.79 -10.85 -16.11
N SER A 48 -16.44 -10.49 -14.87
CA SER A 48 -15.97 -9.15 -14.52
C SER A 48 -14.94 -9.17 -13.38
N PRO A 49 -13.90 -8.33 -13.43
CA PRO A 49 -12.96 -8.17 -12.31
C PRO A 49 -13.64 -7.73 -11.00
N PHE A 50 -14.80 -7.07 -11.10
CA PHE A 50 -15.56 -6.62 -9.94
C PHE A 50 -16.43 -7.73 -9.33
N THR A 51 -16.77 -8.77 -10.09
CA THR A 51 -17.57 -9.91 -9.60
C THR A 51 -16.70 -11.07 -9.09
N CYS A 52 -15.38 -11.03 -9.33
CA CYS A 52 -14.45 -11.99 -8.76
C CYS A 52 -14.52 -11.97 -7.22
N PRO A 53 -14.60 -13.12 -6.52
CA PRO A 53 -14.69 -13.19 -5.07
C PRO A 53 -13.39 -12.86 -4.33
N GLU A 54 -12.31 -12.55 -5.05
CA GLU A 54 -11.09 -12.05 -4.44
C GLU A 54 -11.32 -10.69 -3.77
N VAL A 55 -10.68 -10.48 -2.63
CA VAL A 55 -10.71 -9.23 -1.88
C VAL A 55 -9.47 -8.42 -2.21
N ALA A 56 -9.68 -7.12 -2.48
CA ALA A 56 -8.60 -6.18 -2.70
C ALA A 56 -8.08 -5.62 -1.38
N MET A 57 -6.79 -5.75 -1.15
CA MET A 57 -6.10 -5.31 0.05
C MET A 57 -4.94 -4.41 -0.33
N ALA A 58 -4.71 -3.32 0.41
CA ALA A 58 -3.61 -2.39 0.14
C ALA A 58 -2.87 -1.98 1.42
N MET A 59 -1.58 -1.67 1.25
CA MET A 59 -0.71 -1.13 2.28
C MET A 59 0.15 0.00 1.71
N THR A 60 0.15 1.15 2.37
CA THR A 60 1.03 2.26 2.02
C THR A 60 2.43 1.97 2.53
N VAL A 61 3.42 2.00 1.64
CA VAL A 61 4.83 1.83 1.99
C VAL A 61 5.39 3.19 2.35
N ARG A 62 5.77 3.36 3.62
CA ARG A 62 6.53 4.54 4.01
C ARG A 62 7.94 4.37 3.45
N PRO A 63 8.49 5.35 2.69
CA PRO A 63 9.87 5.26 2.25
C PRO A 63 10.74 5.14 3.51
N ARG A 64 11.56 4.09 3.61
CA ARG A 64 12.59 4.05 4.65
C ARG A 64 13.48 5.26 4.40
N ARG A 65 13.49 6.21 5.34
CA ARG A 65 14.60 7.16 5.41
C ARG A 65 15.89 6.34 5.42
N PRO A 66 16.91 6.68 4.60
CA PRO A 66 18.18 6.00 4.67
C PRO A 66 18.69 6.07 6.11
N GLN A 67 18.79 4.92 6.77
CA GLN A 67 19.33 4.83 8.12
C GLN A 67 20.84 4.96 8.00
N GLY A 68 21.34 6.15 8.35
CA GLY A 68 22.76 6.43 8.48
C GLY A 68 22.98 7.73 9.23
N SER A 69 23.11 7.65 10.56
CA SER A 69 24.25 8.24 11.28
C SER A 69 24.18 7.95 12.78
N THR A 70 25.25 7.37 13.26
CA THR A 70 25.75 7.43 14.62
C THR A 70 25.62 8.85 15.19
N GLY A 71 25.18 8.97 16.46
CA GLY A 71 25.61 10.05 17.35
C GLY A 71 24.76 11.33 17.43
N ARG A 72 24.24 11.55 18.65
CA ARG A 72 24.08 12.82 19.37
C ARG A 72 23.22 13.94 18.78
N GLY A 73 22.33 14.44 19.63
CA GLY A 73 22.10 15.88 19.73
C GLY A 73 20.65 16.28 19.58
N ALA A 74 20.02 16.55 20.73
CA ALA A 74 18.79 17.31 20.83
C ALA A 74 18.91 18.67 20.10
N ILE A 75 17.77 19.20 19.64
CA ILE A 75 17.36 20.57 19.93
C ILE A 75 15.83 20.63 19.78
N ARG A 76 15.15 20.69 20.92
CA ARG A 76 13.79 21.21 21.02
C ARG A 76 13.84 22.68 20.62
N ARG A 77 13.15 23.11 19.57
CA ARG A 77 12.86 24.54 19.37
C ARG A 77 11.42 24.83 19.76
N ARG A 78 11.35 25.78 20.68
CA ARG A 78 10.21 26.28 21.43
C ARG A 78 9.19 26.99 20.54
N ARG A 79 7.96 27.03 21.03
CA ARG A 79 6.89 27.94 20.62
C ARG A 79 7.35 29.41 20.66
N LYS A 80 6.94 30.19 19.66
CA LYS A 80 6.54 31.61 19.72
C LYS A 80 5.25 31.66 18.88
N SER A 81 4.06 32.01 19.37
CA SER A 81 3.61 33.24 20.04
C SER A 81 3.87 34.48 19.19
N GLU A 82 2.93 34.80 18.31
CA GLU A 82 2.75 36.10 17.63
C GLU A 82 1.32 36.05 17.04
N ALA A 83 0.41 37.01 17.22
CA ALA A 83 0.37 38.27 17.96
C ALA A 83 -1.11 38.55 18.29
#